data_AF-A0A7Z7MWH1-F1
#
_entry.id   AF-A0A7Z7MWH1-F1
#
_cell.length_a   1.000
_cell.length_b   1.000
_cell.length_c   1.000
_cell.angle_alpha   90.00
_cell.angle_beta   90.00
_cell.angle_gamma   90.00
#
_symmetry.space_group_name_H-M   'P 1'
#
loop_
_entity.id
_entity.type
_entity.pdbx_description
1 polymer ?
#
loop_
_entity_poly.entity_id
_entity_poly.type
_entity_poly.pdbx_seq_one_letter_code
_entity_poly.pdbx_strand_id
1 'polypeptide(L)' 'MSERQQLQIAMGALSPPLKEQIEQQGGVINEKELERLQRHCDAVTGLYIASYIPAGVAEKARQKIMKDIAKAVS' A
#
# COMPACT_ATOMS: atom_id res chain seq x y z
N MET A 1 -10.00 23.61 -7.91
CA MET A 1 -8.99 22.87 -7.12
C MET A 1 -9.40 21.42 -7.17
N SER A 2 -8.71 20.61 -8.00
CA SER A 2 -9.14 19.24 -8.28
C SER A 2 -9.12 18.39 -7.01
N GLU A 3 -10.25 17.77 -6.70
CA GLU A 3 -10.36 16.70 -5.72
C GLU A 3 -9.32 15.64 -6.07
N ARG A 4 -8.24 15.53 -5.29
CA ARG A 4 -7.31 14.41 -5.42
C ARG A 4 -8.12 13.17 -5.07
N GLN A 5 -8.43 12.35 -6.08
CA GLN A 5 -9.03 11.04 -5.93
C GLN A 5 -8.26 10.31 -4.81
N GLN A 6 -8.93 10.06 -3.67
CA GLN A 6 -8.30 9.32 -2.58
C GLN A 6 -8.14 7.87 -3.04
N LEU A 7 -6.91 7.48 -3.37
CA LEU A 7 -6.57 6.11 -3.70
C LEU A 7 -6.99 5.19 -2.55
N GLN A 8 -7.82 4.21 -2.88
CA GLN A 8 -8.25 3.17 -1.95
C GLN A 8 -7.38 1.94 -2.20
N ILE A 9 -6.41 1.71 -1.31
CA ILE A 9 -5.52 0.55 -1.39
C ILE A 9 -5.82 -0.38 -0.22
N ALA A 10 -6.11 -1.64 -0.53
CA ALA A 10 -6.25 -2.70 0.44
C ALA A 10 -4.88 -3.37 0.68
N MET A 11 -4.50 -3.50 1.95
CA MET A 11 -3.30 -4.24 2.38
C MET A 11 -3.72 -5.46 3.19
N GLY A 12 -3.60 -6.63 2.60
CA GLY A 12 -3.97 -7.90 3.20
C GLY A 12 -3.47 -9.07 2.37
N ALA A 13 -3.42 -10.27 2.97
CA ALA A 13 -2.87 -11.46 2.30
C ALA A 13 -3.68 -11.92 1.09
N LEU A 14 -4.95 -11.51 1.02
CA LEU A 14 -5.86 -11.80 -0.09
C LEU A 14 -6.14 -10.56 -0.95
N SER A 15 -5.44 -9.45 -0.70
CA SER A 15 -5.59 -8.25 -1.51
C SER A 15 -4.87 -8.43 -2.85
N PRO A 16 -5.40 -7.88 -3.95
CA PRO A 16 -4.70 -7.87 -5.23
C PRO A 16 -3.34 -7.19 -5.14
N PRO A 17 -2.40 -7.46 -6.06
CA PRO A 17 -1.15 -6.72 -6.16
C PRO A 17 -1.38 -5.20 -6.25
N LEU A 18 -0.47 -4.42 -5.66
CA LEU A 18 -0.55 -2.96 -5.61
C LEU A 18 -0.68 -2.34 -7.00
N LYS A 19 -0.02 -2.95 -8.01
CA LYS A 19 -0.09 -2.53 -9.41
C LYS A 19 -1.52 -2.53 -9.92
N GLU A 20 -2.21 -3.66 -9.76
CA GLU A 20 -3.59 -3.84 -10.23
C GLU A 20 -4.53 -2.86 -9.52
N GLN A 21 -4.36 -2.68 -8.21
CA GLN A 21 -5.19 -1.75 -7.44
C GLN A 21 -5.02 -0.29 -7.90
N ILE A 22 -3.80 0.13 -8.24
CA ILE A 22 -3.51 1.48 -8.74
C ILE A 22 -4.04 1.66 -10.17
N GLU A 23 -3.80 0.69 -11.05
CA GLU A 23 -4.24 0.73 -12.45
C GLU A 23 -5.77 0.72 -12.58
N GLN A 24 -6.48 -0.04 -11.74
CA GLN A 24 -7.95 -0.05 -11.66
C GLN A 24 -8.54 1.31 -11.30
N GLN A 25 -7.77 2.15 -10.62
CA GLN A 25 -8.16 3.51 -10.22
C GLN A 25 -7.64 4.58 -11.20
N GLY A 26 -7.03 4.18 -12.32
CA GLY A 26 -6.47 5.08 -13.32
C GLY A 26 -5.18 5.79 -12.90
N GLY A 27 -4.56 5.35 -11.79
CA GLY A 27 -3.27 5.90 -11.34
C GLY A 27 -2.09 5.28 -12.08
N VAL A 28 -0.96 5.99 -12.09
CA VAL A 28 0.29 5.48 -12.65
C VAL A 28 1.40 5.58 -11.60
N ILE A 29 2.21 4.53 -11.50
CA ILE A 29 3.34 4.47 -10.57
C ILE A 29 4.60 3.95 -11.28
N ASN A 30 5.75 4.49 -10.90
CA ASN A 30 7.04 3.99 -11.37
C ASN A 30 7.29 2.57 -10.84
N GLU A 31 7.81 1.68 -11.71
CA GLU A 31 8.07 0.26 -11.40
C GLU A 31 8.97 0.05 -10.17
N LYS A 32 10.01 0.88 -9.99
CA LYS A 32 10.91 0.81 -8.84
C LYS A 32 10.20 1.16 -7.52
N GLU A 33 9.35 2.19 -7.54
CA GLU A 33 8.56 2.57 -6.36
C GLU A 33 7.47 1.54 -6.08
N LEU A 34 6.83 1.01 -7.12
CA LEU A 34 5.85 -0.06 -7.05
C LEU A 34 6.44 -1.30 -6.37
N GLU A 35 7.60 -1.78 -6.81
CA GLU A 35 8.26 -2.92 -6.19
C GLU A 35 8.59 -2.66 -4.71
N ARG A 36 9.16 -1.49 -4.40
CA ARG A 36 9.52 -1.12 -3.02
C ARG A 36 8.28 -1.11 -2.12
N LEU A 37 7.20 -0.50 -2.57
CA LEU A 37 5.97 -0.36 -1.80
C LEU A 37 5.23 -1.70 -1.67
N GLN A 38 5.21 -2.52 -2.73
CA GLN A 38 4.66 -3.89 -2.67
C GLN A 38 5.37 -4.72 -1.60
N ARG A 39 6.71 -4.74 -1.60
CA ARG A 39 7.50 -5.45 -0.58
C ARG A 39 7.18 -4.97 0.83
N HIS A 40 6.95 -3.67 1.02
CA HIS A 40 6.54 -3.14 2.33
C HIS A 40 5.14 -3.60 2.74
N CYS A 41 4.16 -3.56 1.82
CA CYS A 41 2.80 -4.06 2.05
C CYS A 41 2.82 -5.54 2.47
N ASP A 42 3.58 -6.36 1.75
CA ASP A 42 3.69 -7.79 1.99
C ASP A 42 4.39 -8.07 3.32
N ALA A 43 5.50 -7.37 3.61
CA ALA A 43 6.23 -7.52 4.86
C ALA A 43 5.36 -7.17 6.08
N VAL A 44 4.65 -6.05 6.05
CA VAL A 44 3.76 -5.64 7.15
C VAL A 44 2.65 -6.65 7.36
N THR A 45 2.09 -7.17 6.26
CA THR A 45 1.01 -8.15 6.30
C THR A 45 1.50 -9.48 6.84
N GLY A 46 2.65 -9.96 6.38
CA GLY A 46 3.27 -11.20 6.85
C GLY A 46 3.64 -11.12 8.34
N LEU A 47 4.28 -10.03 8.78
CA LEU A 47 4.63 -9.81 10.18
C LEU A 47 3.39 -9.77 11.10
N TYR A 48 2.31 -9.15 10.62
CA TYR A 48 1.06 -9.08 11.37
C TYR A 48 0.37 -10.45 11.46
N ILE A 49 0.24 -11.17 10.34
CA ILE A 49 -0.39 -12.50 10.30
C ILE A 49 0.38 -13.51 11.16
N ALA A 50 1.71 -13.47 11.09
CA ALA A 50 2.57 -14.30 11.91
C ALA A 50 2.65 -13.85 13.38
N SER A 51 1.89 -12.82 13.78
CA SER A 51 1.82 -12.28 15.14
C SER A 51 3.17 -11.79 15.70
N TYR A 52 4.13 -11.45 14.82
CA TYR A 52 5.41 -10.85 15.21
C TYR A 52 5.28 -9.39 15.63
N ILE A 53 4.25 -8.69 15.14
CA ILE A 53 3.94 -7.31 15.51
C ILE A 53 2.49 -7.19 15.96
N PRO A 54 2.20 -6.34 16.96
CA PRO A 54 0.83 -6.10 17.40
C PRO A 54 0.05 -5.28 16.37
N ALA A 55 -1.29 -5.39 16.41
CA ALA A 55 -2.19 -4.70 15.49
C ALA A 55 -1.93 -3.18 15.40
N GLY A 56 -1.67 -2.52 16.54
CA GLY A 56 -1.39 -1.09 16.57
C GLY A 56 -0.09 -0.68 15.85
N VAL A 57 0.92 -1.56 15.80
CA VAL A 57 2.16 -1.33 15.05
C VAL A 57 1.93 -1.56 13.57
N ALA A 58 1.22 -2.64 13.21
CA ALA A 58 0.83 -2.91 11.83
C ALA A 58 0.03 -1.74 11.24
N GLU A 59 -0.94 -1.20 11.99
CA GLU A 59 -1.77 -0.08 11.55
C GLU A 59 -0.96 1.20 11.29
N LYS A 60 -0.06 1.56 12.21
CA LYS A 60 0.84 2.72 12.00
C LYS A 60 1.73 2.54 10.77
N ALA A 61 2.23 1.33 10.53
CA ALA A 61 3.05 1.03 9.37
C ALA A 61 2.24 1.11 8.08
N ARG A 62 1.01 0.57 8.04
CA ARG A 62 0.07 0.71 6.90
C ARG A 62 -0.23 2.18 6.59
N GLN A 63 -0.50 3.00 7.60
CA GLN A 63 -0.73 4.43 7.42
C GLN A 63 0.48 5.15 6.80
N LYS A 64 1.71 4.77 7.20
CA LYS A 64 2.93 5.31 6.60
C LYS A 64 3.08 4.87 5.14
N ILE A 65 2.88 3.59 4.86
CA ILE A 65 2.93 3.05 3.50
C ILE A 65 1.90 3.74 2.60
N MET A 66 0.67 3.96 3.09
CA MET A 66 -0.38 4.67 2.34
C MET A 66 0.03 6.10 1.98
N LYS A 67 0.68 6.82 2.90
CA LYS A 67 1.22 8.16 2.63
C LYS A 67 2.33 8.13 1.60
N ASP A 68 3.15 7.08 1.58
CA ASP A 68 4.22 6.93 0.58
C ASP A 68 3.63 6.57 -0.79
N ILE A 69 2.62 5.71 -0.86
CA ILE A 69 1.87 5.41 -2.10
C ILE A 69 1.25 6.70 -2.67
N ALA A 70 0.53 7.47 -1.85
CA ALA A 70 -0.12 8.71 -2.29
C ALA A 70 0.86 9.78 -2.80
N LYS A 71 2.15 9.69 -2.45
CA LYS A 71 3.20 10.57 -2.99
C LYS A 71 3.82 10.03 -4.28
N ALA A 72 3.85 8.70 -4.43
CA ALA A 72 4.50 8.02 -5.55
C ALA A 72 3.57 7.87 -6.77
N VAL A 73 2.25 7.86 -6.55
CA VAL A 73 1.24 7.77 -7.62
C VAL A 73 0.93 9.17 -8.15
N SER A 74 0.94 9.31 -9.48
CA SER A 74 0.53 10.53 -10.21
C SER A 74 -0.89 10.42 -10.74
#